data_AF-A0A2M7UKT6-F1
#
_entry.id   AF-A0A2M7UKT6-F1
#
_cell.length_a   1.000
_cell.length_b   1.000
_cell.length_c   1.000
_cell.angle_alpha   90.00
_cell.angle_beta   90.00
_cell.angle_gamma   90.00
#
_symmetry.space_group_name_H-M   'P 1'
#
loop_
_entity.id
_entity.type
_entity.pdbx_description
1 polymer ?
#
loop_
_entity_poly.entity_id
_entity_poly.type
_entity_poly.pdbx_seq_one_letter_code
_entity_poly.pdbx_strand_id
1 'polypeptide(L)'
;MQFNVPQFIEIEDKLIGPLTIKQFGYLAVGGGICFMLYFPLQLPAFIAATIIIMSACLALAFIKINGRPFSHFLINFFNFAIKPKIYVWQRKSEV
;
A
#
# COMPACT_ATOMS: atom_id res chain seq x y z
N MET A 1 30.23 7.36 26.90
CA MET A 1 28.78 7.63 26.81
C MET A 1 28.14 6.40 26.17
N GLN A 2 27.23 5.71 26.87
CA GLN A 2 26.45 4.64 26.25
C GLN A 2 25.26 5.28 25.50
N PHE A 3 25.14 4.99 24.21
CA PHE A 3 24.00 5.43 23.40
C PHE A 3 22.90 4.38 23.51
N ASN A 4 21.72 4.80 23.94
CA ASN A 4 20.53 3.96 23.84
C ASN A 4 20.14 3.88 22.36
N VAL A 5 20.21 2.67 21.79
CA VAL A 5 19.74 2.43 20.43
C VAL A 5 18.22 2.54 20.42
N PRO A 6 17.62 3.40 19.57
CA PRO A 6 16.18 3.48 19.45
C PRO A 6 15.63 2.13 18.99
N GLN A 7 14.65 1.58 19.71
CA GLN A 7 14.13 0.23 19.43
C GLN A 7 12.93 0.19 18.48
N PHE A 8 12.42 1.34 18.02
CA PHE A 8 11.18 1.42 17.22
C PHE A 8 11.36 2.18 15.89
N ILE A 9 12.50 2.03 15.24
CA ILE A 9 12.79 2.73 13.97
C ILE A 9 11.98 2.13 12.80
N GLU A 10 11.55 0.87 12.93
CA GLU A 10 10.86 0.12 11.87
C GLU A 10 9.35 0.35 11.85
N ILE A 11 8.78 0.92 12.93
CA ILE A 11 7.36 1.20 13.03
C ILE A 11 7.10 2.59 12.47
N GLU A 12 6.27 2.68 11.43
CA GLU A 12 5.85 3.98 10.91
C GLU A 12 5.09 4.79 11.97
N ASP A 13 5.40 6.08 12.02
CA ASP A 13 4.71 7.02 12.89
C ASP A 13 3.23 7.12 12.55
N LYS A 14 2.40 6.95 13.58
CA LYS A 14 0.96 7.17 13.52
C LYS A 14 0.68 8.64 13.81
N LEU A 15 0.59 9.44 12.75
CA LEU A 15 0.38 10.88 12.88
C LEU A 15 -1.11 11.25 13.05
N ILE A 16 -2.01 10.48 12.45
CA ILE A 16 -3.45 10.78 12.43
C ILE A 16 -4.19 9.71 13.24
N GLY A 17 -4.30 9.93 14.55
CA GLY A 17 -4.92 8.98 15.47
C GLY A 17 -4.24 7.61 15.39
N PRO A 18 -4.96 6.52 15.06
CA PRO A 18 -4.36 5.19 14.93
C PRO A 18 -3.68 4.93 13.57
N LEU A 19 -3.75 5.87 12.61
CA LEU A 19 -3.32 5.68 11.22
C LEU A 19 -1.97 6.33 10.93
N THR A 20 -1.17 5.66 10.10
CA THR A 20 0.03 6.26 9.49
C THR A 20 -0.38 7.20 8.36
N ILE A 21 0.51 8.13 7.98
CA ILE A 21 0.25 9.09 6.89
C ILE A 21 -0.10 8.36 5.58
N LYS A 22 0.57 7.23 5.31
CA LYS A 22 0.30 6.41 4.12
C LYS A 22 -1.08 5.78 4.19
N GLN A 23 -1.46 5.22 5.33
CA GLN A 23 -2.79 4.62 5.55
C GLN A 23 -3.91 5.64 5.40
N PHE A 24 -3.72 6.83 6.00
CA PHE A 24 -4.64 7.94 5.82
C PHE A 24 -4.75 8.34 4.35
N GLY A 25 -3.63 8.44 3.63
CA GLY A 25 -3.61 8.74 2.20
C GLY A 25 -4.44 7.76 1.37
N TYR A 26 -4.31 6.44 1.60
CA TYR A 26 -5.11 5.44 0.89
C TYR A 26 -6.61 5.58 1.14
N LEU A 27 -7.01 5.87 2.39
CA LEU A 27 -8.41 6.06 2.75
C LEU A 27 -8.97 7.39 2.23
N ALA A 28 -8.18 8.47 2.28
CA ALA A 28 -8.57 9.78 1.77
C ALA A 28 -8.78 9.75 0.25
N VAL A 29 -7.87 9.10 -0.48
CA VAL A 29 -8.01 8.92 -1.93
C VAL A 29 -9.21 8.02 -2.25
N GLY A 30 -9.37 6.89 -1.54
CA GLY A 30 -10.52 6.00 -1.72
C GLY A 30 -11.86 6.68 -1.47
N GLY A 31 -11.97 7.41 -0.36
CA GLY A 31 -13.15 8.20 -0.01
C GLY A 31 -13.41 9.34 -1.01
N GLY A 32 -12.36 10.03 -1.46
CA GLY A 32 -12.46 11.08 -2.47
C GLY A 32 -12.96 10.56 -3.82
N ILE A 33 -12.46 9.41 -4.27
CA ILE A 33 -12.93 8.74 -5.49
C ILE A 33 -14.40 8.32 -5.34
N CYS A 34 -14.78 7.73 -4.20
CA CYS A 34 -16.17 7.37 -3.94
C CYS A 34 -17.07 8.61 -3.95
N PHE A 35 -16.64 9.71 -3.33
CA PHE A 35 -17.38 10.97 -3.36
C PHE A 35 -17.57 11.52 -4.79
N MET A 36 -16.54 11.45 -5.63
CA MET A 36 -16.65 11.85 -7.04
C MET A 36 -17.60 10.94 -7.84
N LEU A 37 -17.61 9.63 -7.56
CA LEU A 37 -18.50 8.66 -8.21
C LEU A 37 -19.97 8.82 -7.85
N TYR A 38 -20.27 9.51 -6.75
CA TYR A 38 -21.66 9.75 -6.33
C TYR A 38 -22.44 10.62 -7.33
N PHE A 39 -21.77 11.57 -8.00
CA PHE A 39 -22.44 12.50 -8.93
C PHE A 39 -22.90 11.85 -10.25
N PRO A 40 -22.07 11.03 -10.95
CA PRO A 40 -22.47 10.47 -12.25
C PRO A 40 -23.19 9.12 -12.19
N LEU A 41 -23.08 8.34 -11.10
CA LEU A 41 -23.62 6.97 -11.06
C LEU A 41 -25.03 6.89 -10.45
N GLN A 42 -25.84 5.99 -10.99
CA GLN A 42 -27.09 5.56 -10.36
C GLN A 42 -26.79 4.77 -9.07
N LEU A 43 -27.66 4.89 -8.06
CA LEU A 43 -27.52 4.25 -6.74
C LEU A 43 -27.00 2.80 -6.74
N PRO A 44 -27.53 1.85 -7.54
CA PRO A 44 -27.04 0.47 -7.51
C PRO A 44 -25.60 0.34 -8.03
N ALA A 45 -25.25 1.05 -9.11
CA ALA A 45 -23.90 1.07 -9.65
C ALA A 45 -22.92 1.74 -8.69
N PHE A 46 -23.37 2.82 -8.03
CA PHE A 46 -22.58 3.55 -7.03
C PHE A 46 -22.21 2.66 -5.84
N ILE A 47 -23.18 1.91 -5.30
CA ILE A 47 -22.95 1.00 -4.16
C ILE A 47 -21.96 -0.09 -4.56
N ALA A 48 -22.14 -0.72 -5.72
CA ALA A 48 -21.23 -1.76 -6.21
C ALA A 48 -19.80 -1.22 -6.38
N ALA A 49 -19.62 -0.07 -7.02
CA ALA A 49 -18.31 0.56 -7.22
C ALA A 49 -17.66 0.93 -5.89
N THR A 50 -18.42 1.52 -4.97
CA THR A 50 -17.94 1.94 -3.64
C THR A 50 -17.45 0.74 -2.83
N ILE A 51 -18.16 -0.38 -2.83
CA ILE A 51 -17.74 -1.60 -2.12
C ILE A 51 -16.39 -2.11 -2.66
N ILE A 52 -16.22 -2.13 -3.98
CA ILE A 52 -14.98 -2.60 -4.61
C ILE A 52 -13.81 -1.66 -4.27
N ILE A 53 -14.02 -0.34 -4.39
CA ILE A 53 -12.97 0.65 -4.13
C ILE A 53 -12.60 0.67 -2.64
N MET A 54 -13.59 0.71 -1.74
CA MET A 54 -13.33 0.75 -0.30
C MET A 54 -12.68 -0.54 0.20
N SER A 55 -13.08 -1.71 -0.30
CA SER A 55 -12.43 -2.97 0.07
C SER A 55 -10.96 -3.00 -0.38
N ALA A 56 -10.65 -2.51 -1.59
CA ALA A 56 -9.27 -2.39 -2.07
C ALA A 56 -8.45 -1.39 -1.25
N CYS A 57 -9.00 -0.22 -0.91
CA CYS A 57 -8.33 0.78 -0.08
C CYS A 57 -8.08 0.28 1.35
N LEU A 58 -9.04 -0.40 1.96
CA LEU A 58 -8.89 -1.03 3.27
C LEU A 58 -7.82 -2.13 3.24
N ALA A 59 -7.81 -2.95 2.19
CA ALA A 59 -6.77 -3.96 2.00
C ALA A 59 -5.38 -3.33 1.93
N LEU A 60 -5.20 -2.26 1.14
CA LEU A 60 -3.94 -1.51 1.04
C LEU A 60 -3.51 -0.85 2.36
N ALA A 61 -4.45 -0.37 3.16
CA ALA A 61 -4.16 0.32 4.41
C ALA A 61 -3.79 -0.64 5.55
N PHE A 62 -4.52 -1.75 5.72
CA PHE A 62 -4.44 -2.58 6.93
C PHE A 62 -3.80 -3.95 6.73
N ILE A 63 -3.81 -4.51 5.52
CA ILE A 63 -3.23 -5.83 5.31
C ILE A 63 -1.71 -5.73 5.34
N LYS A 64 -1.10 -6.63 6.10
CA LYS A 64 0.35 -6.85 6.11
C LYS A 64 0.61 -8.30 5.76
N ILE A 65 1.50 -8.54 4.81
CA ILE A 65 1.93 -9.87 4.39
C ILE A 65 3.40 -10.02 4.78
N ASN A 66 3.70 -11.03 5.60
CA ASN A 66 5.06 -11.30 6.09
C ASN A 66 5.72 -10.07 6.74
N GLY A 67 4.96 -9.33 7.56
CA GLY A 67 5.44 -8.12 8.26
C GLY A 67 5.61 -6.88 7.37
N ARG A 68 5.38 -6.98 6.06
CA ARG A 68 5.48 -5.85 5.11
C ARG A 68 4.09 -5.33 4.74
N PRO A 69 3.94 -4.04 4.45
CA PRO A 69 2.66 -3.49 4.01
C PRO A 69 2.26 -4.07 2.66
N PHE A 70 0.96 -4.24 2.45
CA PHE A 70 0.39 -4.83 1.23
C PHE A 70 0.82 -4.12 -0.06
N SER A 71 1.06 -2.80 -0.01
CA SER A 71 1.57 -2.03 -1.15
C SER A 71 2.90 -2.57 -1.70
N HIS A 72 3.86 -2.90 -0.83
CA HIS A 72 5.14 -3.48 -1.25
C HIS A 72 4.97 -4.89 -1.80
N PHE A 73 4.08 -5.68 -1.22
CA PHE A 73 3.75 -7.00 -1.75
C PHE A 73 3.19 -6.89 -3.17
N LEU A 74 2.25 -5.98 -3.41
CA LEU A 74 1.62 -5.78 -4.71
C LEU A 74 2.65 -5.38 -5.78
N ILE A 75 3.52 -4.42 -5.47
CA ILE A 75 4.61 -4.00 -6.36
C ILE A 75 5.54 -5.17 -6.67
N ASN A 76 5.91 -5.95 -5.66
CA ASN A 76 6.76 -7.12 -5.85
C ASN A 76 6.09 -8.20 -6.68
N PHE A 77 4.78 -8.41 -6.51
CA PHE A 77 3.99 -9.35 -7.29
C PHE A 77 3.98 -8.95 -8.78
N PHE A 78 3.70 -7.69 -9.10
CA PHE A 78 3.75 -7.21 -10.48
C PHE A 78 5.16 -7.27 -11.07
N ASN A 79 6.18 -6.87 -10.30
CA ASN A 79 7.58 -6.98 -10.73
C ASN A 79 7.96 -8.42 -11.03
N PHE A 80 7.54 -9.38 -10.21
CA PHE A 80 7.79 -10.80 -10.43
C PHE A 80 7.05 -11.32 -11.66
N ALA A 81 5.82 -10.88 -11.90
CA ALA A 81 5.02 -11.31 -13.05
C ALA A 81 5.59 -10.83 -14.39
N ILE A 82 6.12 -9.60 -14.42
CA ILE A 82 6.61 -8.96 -15.66
C ILE A 82 8.08 -9.30 -15.95
N LYS A 83 8.90 -9.48 -14.92
CA LYS A 83 10.35 -9.68 -15.12
C LYS A 83 10.64 -11.03 -15.80
N PRO A 84 11.61 -11.05 -16.73
CA PRO A 84 12.08 -12.30 -17.31
C PRO A 84 12.65 -13.18 -16.20
N LYS A 85 12.25 -14.45 -16.19
CA LYS A 85 12.67 -15.44 -15.17
C LYS A 85 14.08 -16.00 -15.42
N ILE A 86 14.81 -15.42 -16.37
CA ILE A 86 16.16 -15.85 -16.73
C ILE A 86 17.14 -15.04 -15.88
N TYR A 87 17.69 -15.69 -14.87
CA TYR A 87 18.72 -15.13 -14.02
C TYR A 87 20.09 -15.54 -14.57
N VAL A 88 20.71 -14.66 -15.35
CA VAL A 88 22.09 -14.85 -15.81
C VAL A 88 23.03 -14.28 -14.75
N TRP A 89 23.98 -15.09 -14.31
CA TRP A 89 25.02 -14.62 -13.41
C TRP A 89 25.92 -13.62 -14.13
N GLN A 90 25.98 -12.38 -13.62
CA GLN A 90 26.89 -11.35 -14.09
C GLN A 90 28.00 -11.18 -13.05
N ARG A 91 29.23 -11.49 -13.43
CA ARG A 91 30.42 -11.21 -12.61
C ARG A 91 30.55 -9.70 -12.52
N LYS A 92 30.45 -9.12 -11.32
CA LYS A 92 30.66 -7.69 -11.10
C LYS A 92 32.10 -7.37 -11.49
N SER A 93 32.31 -6.70 -12.63
CA SER A 93 33.63 -6.18 -12.97
C SER A 93 33.90 -5.03 -12.00
N GLU A 94 34.84 -5.23 -11.09
CA GLU A 94 35.39 -4.15 -10.26
C GLU A 94 36.00 -3.12 -11.21
N VAL A 95 35.52 -1.89 -11.14
CA VAL A 95 36.12 -0.70 -11.76
C VAL A 95 36.49 0.24 -10.63
#